data_AF-W2D397-F1
#
_entry.id   AF-W2D397-F1
#
_cell.length_a   1.000
_cell.length_b   1.000
_cell.length_c   1.000
_cell.angle_alpha   90.00
_cell.angle_beta   90.00
_cell.angle_gamma   90.00
#
_symmetry.space_group_name_H-M   'P 1'
#
loop_
_entity.id
_entity.type
_entity.pdbx_description
1 polymer ?
#
loop_
_entity_poly.entity_id
_entity_poly.type
_entity_poly.pdbx_seq_one_letter_code
_entity_poly.pdbx_strand_id
1 'polypeptide(L)'
;MDFEAFAFRINEEALPELLDAYNVKKKAVGRPKREKFDAYRDITEAQHRKALEAAFAEKEAYGYQELADALRKAYASVGVSLSGNKVVSLITTLKNKRMIEQKQGKKYSFLPDFHY
;
A
#
# COMPACT_ATOMS: atom_id res chain seq x y z
N MET A 1 21.59 10.84 33.03
CA MET A 1 22.92 11.18 32.51
C MET A 1 22.76 11.45 31.04
N ASP A 2 22.94 12.70 30.61
CA ASP A 2 22.97 13.08 29.20
C ASP A 2 24.44 13.19 28.77
N PHE A 3 24.84 12.40 27.77
CA PHE A 3 26.19 12.44 27.22
C PHE A 3 26.22 13.38 26.01
N GLU A 4 27.23 14.23 25.95
CA GLU A 4 27.49 15.07 24.79
C GLU A 4 27.97 14.20 23.62
N ALA A 5 27.42 14.43 22.43
CA ALA A 5 27.79 13.65 21.27
C ALA A 5 29.17 14.09 20.75
N PHE A 6 30.04 13.12 20.51
CA PHE A 6 31.37 13.34 19.97
C PHE A 6 31.62 12.41 18.78
N ALA A 7 32.56 12.80 17.93
CA ALA A 7 33.15 11.91 16.93
C ALA A 7 34.67 12.05 16.95
N PHE A 8 35.36 11.04 16.47
CA PHE A 8 36.81 11.07 16.27
C PHE A 8 37.14 10.68 14.83
N ARG A 9 38.28 11.14 14.34
CA ARG A 9 38.89 10.70 13.09
C ARG A 9 40.22 10.01 13.38
N ILE A 10 40.67 9.18 12.46
CA ILE A 10 42.03 8.63 12.51
C ILE A 10 42.96 9.58 11.75
N ASN A 11 44.03 10.04 12.38
CA ASN A 11 45.01 10.93 11.77
C ASN A 11 46.08 10.14 10.97
N GLU A 12 47.04 10.84 10.37
CA GLU A 12 48.10 10.23 9.54
C GLU A 12 49.02 9.30 10.33
N GLU A 13 49.10 9.48 11.65
CA GLU A 13 49.86 8.65 12.58
C GLU A 13 49.05 7.45 13.11
N ALA A 14 47.88 7.19 12.51
CA ALA A 14 46.93 6.16 12.92
C ALA A 14 46.36 6.34 14.35
N LEU A 15 46.42 7.56 14.90
CA LEU A 15 45.89 7.90 16.22
C LEU A 15 44.48 8.53 16.14
N PRO A 16 43.61 8.28 17.12
CA PRO A 16 42.29 8.90 17.18
C PRO A 16 42.38 10.37 17.65
N GLU A 17 41.82 11.28 16.86
CA GLU A 17 41.67 12.71 17.16
C GLU A 17 40.19 13.09 17.28
N LEU A 18 39.80 13.80 18.33
CA LEU A 18 38.45 14.34 18.49
C LEU A 18 38.14 15.36 17.39
N LEU A 19 36.91 15.32 16.87
CA LEU A 19 36.45 16.20 15.81
C LEU A 19 35.59 17.32 16.42
N ASP A 20 36.15 18.52 16.56
CA ASP A 20 35.56 19.67 17.29
C ASP A 20 34.21 20.16 16.73
N ALA A 21 33.88 19.84 15.47
CA ALA A 21 32.69 20.34 14.78
C ALA A 21 31.71 19.24 14.35
N TYR A 22 31.64 18.13 15.09
CA TYR A 22 30.76 17.03 14.71
C TYR A 22 29.29 17.36 14.97
N ASN A 23 28.61 17.84 13.94
CA ASN A 23 27.17 18.07 13.98
C ASN A 23 26.42 16.75 13.77
N VAL A 24 25.91 16.15 14.85
CA VAL A 24 25.01 15.00 14.77
C VAL A 24 23.76 15.42 14.01
N LYS A 25 23.68 15.07 12.73
CA LYS A 25 22.43 15.17 11.98
C LYS A 25 21.41 14.28 12.69
N LYS A 26 20.49 14.91 13.44
CA LYS A 26 19.34 14.23 14.04
C LYS A 26 18.59 13.55 12.90
N LYS A 27 18.80 12.23 12.73
CA LYS A 27 17.92 11.44 11.87
C LYS A 27 16.52 11.64 12.43
N ALA A 28 15.59 12.09 11.59
CA ALA A 28 14.19 12.17 12.00
C ALA A 28 13.80 10.83 12.63
N VAL A 29 13.35 10.87 13.88
CA VAL A 29 13.02 9.66 14.63
C VAL A 29 11.82 9.02 13.96
N GLY A 30 12.05 7.89 13.29
CA GLY A 30 11.02 7.07 12.66
C GLY A 30 11.05 7.05 11.13
N ARG A 31 10.51 5.97 10.57
CA ARG A 31 10.22 5.86 9.13
C ARG A 31 9.35 7.06 8.74
N PRO A 32 9.60 7.74 7.61
CA PRO A 32 8.70 8.79 7.14
C PRO A 32 7.28 8.23 7.11
N LYS A 33 6.31 8.97 7.68
CA LYS A 33 4.90 8.60 7.67
C LYS A 33 4.48 8.48 6.20
N ARG A 34 4.50 7.26 5.67
CA ARG A 34 3.89 6.99 4.37
C ARG A 34 2.41 7.27 4.51
N GLU A 35 1.87 8.02 3.55
CA GLU A 35 0.44 8.31 3.49
C GLU A 35 -0.33 6.97 3.53
N LYS A 36 -1.48 6.96 4.22
CA LYS A 36 -2.30 5.75 4.29
C LYS A 36 -2.76 5.42 2.88
N PHE A 37 -2.71 4.13 2.53
CA PHE A 37 -3.22 3.68 1.24
C PHE A 37 -4.69 4.06 1.09
N ASP A 38 -5.00 4.69 -0.03
CA ASP A 38 -6.34 5.11 -0.42
C ASP A 38 -6.61 4.55 -1.81
N ALA A 39 -7.49 3.56 -1.90
CA ALA A 39 -7.84 2.94 -3.17
C ALA A 39 -8.40 3.92 -4.20
N TYR A 40 -8.95 5.06 -3.77
CA TYR A 40 -9.46 6.11 -4.65
C TYR A 40 -8.38 7.09 -5.14
N ARG A 41 -7.24 7.21 -4.44
CA ARG A 41 -6.16 8.12 -4.85
C ARG A 41 -4.98 7.39 -5.47
N ASP A 42 -4.73 6.16 -5.01
CA ASP A 42 -3.56 5.37 -5.37
C ASP A 42 -3.78 4.48 -6.59
N ILE A 43 -5.02 4.29 -7.05
CA ILE A 43 -5.37 3.44 -8.18
C ILE A 43 -6.25 4.21 -9.15
N THR A 44 -5.90 4.21 -10.43
CA THR A 44 -6.70 4.89 -11.46
C THR A 44 -7.96 4.10 -11.81
N GLU A 45 -9.01 4.77 -12.30
CA GLU A 45 -10.23 4.11 -12.78
C GLU A 45 -9.94 3.02 -13.82
N ALA A 46 -9.05 3.28 -14.78
CA ALA A 46 -8.67 2.32 -15.81
C ALA A 46 -8.06 1.03 -15.21
N GLN A 47 -7.28 1.17 -14.14
CA GLN A 47 -6.73 0.02 -13.42
C GLN A 47 -7.81 -0.76 -12.69
N HIS A 48 -8.78 -0.08 -12.07
CA HIS A 48 -9.94 -0.73 -11.46
C HIS A 48 -10.75 -1.51 -12.50
N ARG A 49 -11.13 -0.89 -13.62
CA ARG A 49 -11.89 -1.56 -14.70
C ARG A 49 -11.15 -2.79 -15.20
N LYS A 50 -9.89 -2.65 -15.62
CA LYS A 50 -9.10 -3.75 -16.17
C LYS A 50 -8.92 -4.90 -15.17
N ALA A 51 -8.65 -4.59 -13.90
CA ALA A 51 -8.47 -5.60 -12.88
C ALA A 51 -9.79 -6.30 -12.49
N LEU A 52 -10.90 -5.56 -12.43
CA LEU A 52 -12.21 -6.12 -12.13
C LEU A 52 -12.72 -6.97 -13.31
N GLU A 53 -12.60 -6.50 -14.55
CA GLU A 53 -12.93 -7.29 -15.73
C GLU A 53 -12.13 -8.59 -15.77
N ALA A 54 -10.80 -8.53 -15.54
CA ALA A 54 -9.98 -9.73 -15.50
C ALA A 54 -10.36 -10.70 -14.37
N ALA A 55 -10.67 -10.18 -13.17
CA ALA A 55 -11.11 -11.01 -12.05
C ALA A 55 -12.46 -11.67 -12.34
N PHE A 56 -13.46 -10.91 -12.75
CA PHE A 56 -14.83 -11.40 -12.92
C PHE A 56 -15.07 -12.13 -14.25
N ALA A 57 -14.13 -12.06 -15.21
CA ALA A 57 -14.14 -12.93 -16.39
C ALA A 57 -13.91 -14.41 -16.05
N GLU A 58 -13.18 -14.72 -14.97
CA GLU A 58 -12.96 -16.10 -14.51
C GLU A 58 -14.20 -16.64 -13.78
N LYS A 59 -14.89 -15.80 -13.00
CA LYS A 59 -16.10 -16.17 -12.25
C LYS A 59 -16.99 -14.94 -12.03
N GLU A 60 -18.28 -15.07 -12.34
CA GLU A 60 -19.23 -13.95 -12.24
C GLU A 60 -19.54 -13.52 -10.79
N ALA A 61 -19.33 -14.41 -9.81
CA ALA A 61 -19.62 -14.11 -8.41
C ALA A 61 -18.69 -14.83 -7.43
N TYR A 62 -18.20 -14.09 -6.44
CA TYR A 62 -17.23 -14.58 -5.45
C TYR A 62 -17.77 -14.49 -4.01
N GLY A 63 -17.37 -15.43 -3.15
CA GLY A 63 -17.43 -15.23 -1.70
C GLY A 63 -16.37 -14.19 -1.25
N TYR A 64 -16.44 -13.71 0.00
CA TYR A 64 -15.53 -12.65 0.47
C TYR A 64 -14.05 -13.04 0.39
N GLN A 65 -13.68 -14.24 0.87
CA GLN A 65 -12.29 -14.69 0.85
C GLN A 65 -11.80 -14.93 -0.57
N GLU A 66 -12.60 -15.62 -1.40
CA GLU A 66 -12.27 -15.85 -2.80
C GLU A 66 -12.11 -14.52 -3.58
N LEU A 67 -12.98 -13.54 -3.32
CA LEU A 67 -12.90 -12.21 -3.91
C LEU A 67 -11.60 -11.52 -3.53
N ALA A 68 -11.22 -11.58 -2.25
CA ALA A 68 -9.99 -10.96 -1.77
C ALA A 68 -8.75 -11.52 -2.48
N ASP A 69 -8.69 -12.84 -2.67
CA ASP A 69 -7.60 -13.49 -3.39
C ASP A 69 -7.63 -13.18 -4.90
N ALA A 70 -8.80 -13.19 -5.52
CA ALA A 70 -8.97 -12.84 -6.94
C ALA A 70 -8.56 -11.39 -7.21
N LEU A 71 -9.01 -10.43 -6.40
CA LEU A 71 -8.63 -9.03 -6.50
C LEU A 71 -7.12 -8.86 -6.29
N ARG A 72 -6.53 -9.55 -5.32
CA ARG A 72 -5.08 -9.48 -5.09
C ARG A 72 -4.29 -9.90 -6.33
N LYS A 73 -4.70 -10.99 -7.00
CA LYS A 73 -4.06 -11.47 -8.23
C LYS A 73 -4.27 -10.52 -9.40
N ALA A 74 -5.52 -10.12 -9.66
CA ALA A 74 -5.86 -9.28 -10.79
C ALA A 74 -5.22 -7.88 -10.71
N TYR A 75 -5.22 -7.27 -9.54
CA TYR A 75 -4.57 -5.96 -9.34
C TYR A 75 -3.04 -6.07 -9.42
N ALA A 76 -2.44 -7.19 -8.99
CA ALA A 76 -1.01 -7.42 -9.16
C ALA A 76 -0.64 -7.49 -10.66
N SER A 77 -1.46 -8.11 -11.51
CA SER A 77 -1.27 -8.13 -12.97
C SER A 77 -1.33 -6.73 -13.62
N VAL A 78 -2.01 -5.78 -12.97
CA VAL A 78 -2.12 -4.39 -13.40
C VAL A 78 -1.05 -3.48 -12.75
N GLY A 79 -0.13 -4.08 -11.97
CA GLY A 79 0.99 -3.39 -11.32
C GLY A 79 0.68 -2.84 -9.92
N VAL A 80 -0.49 -3.16 -9.36
CA VAL A 80 -0.91 -2.71 -8.03
C VAL A 80 -0.74 -3.83 -7.00
N SER A 81 0.29 -3.70 -6.16
CA SER A 81 0.55 -4.66 -5.07
C SER A 81 -0.31 -4.37 -3.83
N LEU A 82 -1.30 -5.24 -3.60
CA LEU A 82 -2.21 -5.17 -2.45
C LEU A 82 -1.77 -6.14 -1.34
N SER A 83 -1.56 -5.61 -0.13
CA SER A 83 -1.45 -6.41 1.09
C SER A 83 -2.82 -6.70 1.69
N GLY A 84 -2.94 -7.65 2.61
CA GLY A 84 -4.24 -8.05 3.20
C GLY A 84 -5.09 -6.87 3.67
N ASN A 85 -4.53 -5.96 4.46
CA ASN A 85 -5.23 -4.75 4.93
C ASN A 85 -5.66 -3.83 3.78
N LYS A 86 -4.85 -3.71 2.71
CA LYS A 86 -5.19 -2.92 1.53
C LYS A 86 -6.34 -3.54 0.73
N VAL A 87 -6.39 -4.87 0.64
CA VAL A 87 -7.50 -5.57 -0.04
C VAL A 87 -8.83 -5.31 0.67
N VAL A 88 -8.86 -5.34 2.01
CA VAL A 88 -10.08 -5.03 2.78
C VAL A 88 -10.56 -3.60 2.53
N SER A 89 -9.63 -2.63 2.55
CA SER A 89 -9.92 -1.24 2.23
C SER A 89 -10.39 -1.05 0.79
N LEU A 90 -9.79 -1.77 -0.16
CA LEU A 90 -10.20 -1.79 -1.56
C LEU A 90 -11.63 -2.32 -1.70
N ILE A 91 -11.96 -3.49 -1.15
CA ILE A 91 -13.32 -4.07 -1.23
C ILE A 91 -14.37 -3.10 -0.68
N THR A 92 -14.05 -2.41 0.42
CA THR A 92 -14.93 -1.40 1.00
C THR A 92 -15.14 -0.22 0.04
N THR A 93 -14.07 0.26 -0.58
CA THR A 93 -14.13 1.36 -1.57
C THR A 93 -14.91 0.97 -2.82
N LEU A 94 -14.64 -0.22 -3.37
CA LEU A 94 -15.33 -0.77 -4.53
C LEU A 94 -16.84 -0.90 -4.27
N LYS A 95 -17.23 -1.34 -3.08
CA LYS A 95 -18.63 -1.42 -2.67
C LYS A 95 -19.27 -0.04 -2.56
N ASN A 96 -18.58 0.91 -1.91
CA ASN A 96 -19.08 2.28 -1.72
C ASN A 96 -19.27 3.01 -3.05
N LYS A 97 -18.37 2.77 -4.01
CA LYS A 97 -18.45 3.32 -5.38
C LYS A 97 -19.35 2.51 -6.32
N ARG A 98 -20.07 1.50 -5.81
CA ARG A 98 -20.93 0.60 -6.59
C ARG A 98 -20.23 -0.06 -7.79
N MET A 99 -18.92 -0.31 -7.70
CA MET A 99 -18.18 -1.11 -8.68
C MET A 99 -18.43 -2.61 -8.46
N ILE A 100 -18.70 -2.98 -7.21
CA ILE A 100 -19.16 -4.32 -6.83
C ILE A 100 -20.42 -4.20 -5.99
N GLU A 101 -21.30 -5.18 -6.11
CA GLU A 101 -22.49 -5.31 -5.25
C GLU A 101 -22.53 -6.66 -4.54
N GLN A 102 -23.06 -6.66 -3.32
CA GLN A 102 -23.31 -7.87 -2.58
C GLN A 102 -24.78 -8.29 -2.79
N LYS A 103 -25.00 -9.36 -3.55
CA LYS A 103 -26.35 -9.92 -3.79
C LYS A 103 -26.83 -10.77 -2.60
N GLN A 104 -28.14 -11.01 -2.54
CA GLN A 104 -28.76 -11.89 -1.54
C GLN A 104 -28.11 -13.28 -1.62
N GLY A 105 -27.25 -13.60 -0.65
CA GLY A 105 -26.36 -14.77 -0.70
C GLY A 105 -24.90 -14.50 -0.30
N LYS A 106 -24.56 -13.27 0.12
CA LYS A 106 -23.20 -12.84 0.53
C LYS A 106 -22.13 -12.95 -0.57
N LYS A 107 -22.55 -13.14 -1.82
CA LYS A 107 -21.67 -13.15 -2.99
C LYS A 107 -21.56 -11.76 -3.56
N TYR A 108 -20.36 -11.44 -4.05
CA TYR A 108 -20.04 -10.18 -4.69
C TYR A 108 -20.05 -10.36 -6.21
N SER A 109 -20.68 -9.43 -6.91
CA SER A 109 -20.73 -9.36 -8.37
C SER A 109 -20.20 -8.01 -8.85
N PHE A 110 -19.61 -7.99 -10.05
CA PHE A 110 -19.12 -6.79 -10.70
C PHE A 110 -20.24 -6.01 -11.38
N LEU A 111 -20.25 -4.69 -11.19
CA LEU A 111 -21.14 -3.76 -11.86
C LEU A 111 -20.29 -2.90 -12.81
N PRO A 112 -20.32 -3.13 -14.13
CA PRO A 112 -19.49 -2.40 -15.08
C PRO A 112 -19.91 -0.94 -15.28
N ASP A 113 -21.15 -0.61 -14.93
CA ASP A 113 -21.77 0.72 -15.09
C ASP A 113 -21.50 1.66 -13.90
N PHE A 114 -20.26 1.65 -13.42
CA PHE A 114 -19.83 2.50 -12.31
C PHE A 114 -19.17 3.79 -12.79
N HIS A 115 -19.30 4.83 -11.97
CA HIS A 115 -18.62 6.11 -12.13
C HIS A 115 -17.61 6.32 -11.00
N TYR A 116 -16.40 6.75 -11.35
CA TYR A 116 -15.27 6.90 -10.44
C TYR A 116 -15.27 8.23 -9.69
#